data_AF-A0A839W5Z1-F1
#
_entry.id   AF-A0A839W5Z1-F1
#
_cell.length_a   1.000
_cell.length_b   1.000
_cell.length_c   1.000
_cell.angle_alpha   90.00
_cell.angle_beta   90.00
_cell.angle_gamma   90.00
#
_symmetry.space_group_name_H-M   'P 1'
#
loop_
_entity.id
_entity.type
_entity.pdbx_description
1 polymer ?
#
loop_
_entity_poly.entity_id
_entity_poly.type
_entity_poly.pdbx_seq_one_letter_code
_entity_poly.pdbx_strand_id
1 'polypeptide(L)'
;MIAPRQQGFTLLEVMLAIMIFASSALLVVMTIPDRSGPGVFGQQFKTLLEYASTRAVMQGNIIGMVITDREFLLVELNHNEVATDQAAAWRPLDAGRVTTRGDFPENLRISLVPQRLAESLASPPQVLFLPDGETSAFTLSLSANGEQQSFDVVSKGAMPIALVNKE
;
A
#
# COMPACT_ATOMS: atom_id res chain seq x y z
N MET A 1 -68.04 -26.42 -6.06
CA MET A 1 -66.64 -26.24 -5.58
C MET A 1 -65.71 -26.40 -6.76
N ILE A 2 -65.03 -25.34 -7.19
CA ILE A 2 -64.11 -25.37 -8.33
C ILE A 2 -62.70 -25.59 -7.76
N ALA A 3 -62.04 -26.68 -8.14
CA ALA A 3 -60.69 -27.00 -7.68
C ALA A 3 -59.66 -26.08 -8.38
N PRO A 4 -58.72 -25.45 -7.66
CA PRO A 4 -57.69 -24.63 -8.28
C PRO A 4 -56.71 -25.51 -9.07
N ARG A 5 -56.49 -25.17 -10.34
CA ARG A 5 -55.54 -25.83 -11.24
C ARG A 5 -54.13 -25.44 -10.81
N GLN A 6 -53.40 -26.37 -10.20
CA GLN A 6 -52.00 -26.18 -9.85
C GLN A 6 -51.19 -26.04 -11.14
N GLN A 7 -50.82 -24.80 -11.49
CA GLN A 7 -49.85 -24.51 -12.55
C GLN A 7 -48.46 -24.74 -11.95
N GLY A 8 -47.94 -25.96 -12.09
CA GLY A 8 -46.55 -26.25 -11.77
C GLY A 8 -45.64 -25.43 -12.69
N PHE A 9 -44.63 -24.78 -12.11
CA PHE A 9 -43.59 -24.07 -12.86
C PHE A 9 -43.01 -25.00 -13.93
N THR A 10 -42.90 -24.50 -15.16
CA THR A 10 -42.36 -25.30 -16.26
C THR A 10 -40.87 -25.54 -16.03
N LEU A 11 -40.38 -26.72 -16.40
CA LEU A 11 -38.96 -27.05 -16.29
C LEU A 11 -38.09 -26.07 -17.10
N LEU A 12 -38.64 -25.53 -18.19
CA LEU A 12 -38.01 -24.51 -19.03
C LEU A 12 -37.83 -23.17 -18.31
N GLU A 13 -38.80 -22.76 -17.49
CA GLU A 13 -38.75 -21.50 -16.75
C GLU A 13 -37.66 -21.52 -15.67
N VAL A 14 -37.50 -22.65 -14.98
CA VAL A 14 -36.42 -22.83 -14.00
C VAL A 14 -35.06 -22.85 -14.69
N MET A 15 -34.93 -23.51 -15.83
CA MET A 15 -33.68 -23.52 -16.60
C MET A 15 -33.33 -22.14 -17.15
N LEU A 16 -34.30 -21.39 -17.67
CA LEU A 16 -34.12 -20.03 -18.15
C LEU A 16 -33.68 -19.09 -17.02
N ALA A 17 -34.32 -19.19 -15.85
CA ALA A 17 -33.95 -18.40 -14.68
C ALA A 17 -32.49 -18.66 -14.28
N ILE A 18 -32.07 -19.93 -14.18
CA ILE A 18 -30.69 -20.29 -13.85
C ILE A 18 -29.71 -19.77 -14.91
N MET A 19 -30.07 -19.85 -16.20
CA MET A 19 -29.23 -19.34 -17.29
C MET A 19 -29.04 -17.82 -17.21
N ILE A 20 -30.10 -17.07 -16.90
CA ILE A 20 -30.02 -15.62 -16.71
C ILE A 20 -29.15 -15.30 -15.50
N PHE A 21 -29.35 -15.95 -14.36
CA PHE A 21 -28.52 -15.74 -13.15
C PHE A 21 -27.04 -16.08 -13.38
N ALA A 22 -26.73 -17.14 -14.10
CA ALA A 22 -25.35 -17.49 -14.43
C ALA A 22 -24.71 -16.43 -15.34
N SER A 23 -25.44 -15.95 -16.35
CA SER A 23 -24.93 -14.92 -17.27
C SER A 23 -24.72 -13.57 -16.59
N SER A 24 -25.61 -13.17 -15.67
CA SER A 24 -25.46 -11.90 -14.95
C SER A 24 -24.31 -11.95 -13.94
N ALA A 25 -24.04 -13.11 -13.33
CA ALA A 25 -22.91 -13.29 -12.42
C ALA A 25 -21.55 -13.09 -13.13
N LEU A 26 -21.39 -13.57 -14.37
CA LEU A 26 -20.16 -13.41 -15.16
C LEU A 26 -19.84 -11.93 -15.44
N LEU A 27 -20.85 -11.13 -15.77
CA LEU A 27 -20.68 -9.71 -16.09
C LEU A 27 -20.21 -8.93 -14.84
N VAL A 28 -20.77 -9.23 -13.66
CA VAL A 28 -20.39 -8.59 -12.39
C VAL A 28 -18.92 -8.87 -12.05
N VAL A 29 -18.45 -10.11 -12.21
CA VAL A 29 -17.06 -10.47 -11.89
C VAL A 29 -16.05 -9.68 -12.75
N MET A 30 -16.38 -9.39 -14.01
CA MET A 30 -15.54 -8.56 -14.89
C MET A 30 -15.51 -7.07 -14.51
N THR A 31 -16.45 -6.61 -13.68
CA THR A 31 -16.51 -5.22 -13.20
C THR A 31 -15.84 -5.02 -11.84
N ILE A 32 -15.39 -6.09 -11.18
CA ILE A 32 -14.68 -5.99 -9.91
C ILE A 32 -13.25 -5.56 -10.21
N PRO A 33 -12.81 -4.36 -9.78
CA PRO A 33 -11.44 -3.92 -9.97
C PRO A 33 -10.47 -4.89 -9.31
N ASP A 34 -9.31 -5.10 -9.95
CA ASP A 34 -8.32 -6.06 -9.51
C ASP A 34 -7.90 -5.74 -8.06
N ARG A 35 -8.17 -6.68 -7.14
CA ARG A 35 -7.85 -6.53 -5.71
C ARG A 35 -6.35 -6.60 -5.43
N SER A 36 -5.55 -6.81 -6.48
CA SER A 36 -4.09 -6.87 -6.45
C SER A 36 -3.42 -5.60 -6.99
N GLY A 37 -4.21 -4.57 -7.32
CA GLY A 37 -3.71 -3.37 -7.97
C GLY A 37 -2.96 -2.39 -7.06
N PRO A 38 -2.42 -1.28 -7.64
CA PRO A 38 -1.63 -0.27 -6.94
C PRO A 38 -2.29 0.30 -5.68
N GLY A 39 -3.63 0.37 -5.63
CA GLY A 39 -4.38 0.89 -4.49
C GLY A 39 -4.30 0.01 -3.24
N VAL A 40 -4.31 -1.32 -3.40
CA VAL A 40 -4.21 -2.25 -2.26
C VAL A 40 -2.80 -2.23 -1.68
N PHE A 41 -1.79 -2.24 -2.55
CA PHE A 41 -0.42 -2.05 -2.13
C PHE A 41 -0.21 -0.67 -1.47
N GLY A 42 -0.74 0.40 -2.06
CA GLY A 42 -0.67 1.76 -1.50
C GLY A 42 -1.29 1.86 -0.11
N GLN A 43 -2.38 1.15 0.16
CA GLN A 43 -2.99 1.09 1.49
C GLN A 43 -2.13 0.32 2.51
N GLN A 44 -1.53 -0.79 2.09
CA GLN A 44 -0.58 -1.55 2.94
C GLN A 44 0.65 -0.69 3.25
N PHE A 45 1.20 -0.02 2.25
CA PHE A 45 2.34 0.87 2.40
C PHE A 45 2.02 2.07 3.31
N LYS A 46 0.85 2.71 3.14
CA LYS A 46 0.33 3.72 4.06
C LYS A 46 0.31 3.21 5.50
N THR A 47 -0.23 2.01 5.74
CA THR A 47 -0.31 1.41 7.07
C THR A 47 1.08 1.20 7.68
N LEU A 48 2.06 0.78 6.87
CA LEU A 48 3.46 0.63 7.31
C LEU A 48 4.08 1.97 7.71
N LEU A 49 3.82 3.04 6.95
CA LEU A 49 4.31 4.38 7.27
C LEU A 49 3.67 4.95 8.55
N GLU A 50 2.37 4.74 8.74
CA GLU A 50 1.68 5.12 9.99
C GLU A 50 2.22 4.33 11.19
N TYR A 51 2.54 3.04 11.00
CA TYR A 51 3.22 2.24 12.00
C TYR A 51 4.61 2.82 12.34
N ALA A 52 5.41 3.18 11.34
CA ALA A 52 6.73 3.78 11.55
C ALA A 52 6.65 5.08 12.36
N SER A 53 5.70 5.95 12.04
CA SER A 53 5.47 7.18 12.82
C SER A 53 5.05 6.90 14.26
N THR A 54 4.06 6.02 14.45
CA THR A 54 3.60 5.63 15.79
C THR A 54 4.76 5.09 16.62
N ARG A 55 5.60 4.26 16.00
CA ARG A 55 6.74 3.66 16.66
C ARG A 55 7.84 4.68 16.99
N ALA A 56 8.11 5.66 16.11
CA ALA A 56 9.07 6.72 16.37
C ALA A 56 8.68 7.54 17.61
N VAL A 57 7.41 7.90 17.71
CA VAL A 57 6.83 8.60 18.87
C VAL A 57 6.92 7.75 20.13
N MET A 58 6.51 6.47 20.05
CA MET A 58 6.48 5.55 21.18
C MET A 58 7.87 5.23 21.74
N GLN A 59 8.87 5.04 20.87
CA GLN A 59 10.23 4.64 21.26
C GLN A 59 11.16 5.84 21.51
N GLY A 60 10.73 7.05 21.15
CA GLY A 60 11.57 8.23 21.28
C GLY A 60 12.74 8.26 20.29
N ASN A 61 12.71 7.45 19.23
CA ASN A 61 13.82 7.32 18.28
C ASN A 61 13.40 7.71 16.86
N ILE A 62 14.35 8.23 16.07
CA ILE A 62 14.10 8.58 14.68
C ILE A 62 14.04 7.30 13.86
N ILE A 63 12.95 7.15 13.10
CA ILE A 63 12.77 6.07 12.15
C ILE A 63 12.86 6.66 10.74
N GLY A 64 13.62 6.03 9.87
CA GLY A 64 13.73 6.36 8.46
C GLY A 64 13.07 5.30 7.59
N MET A 65 12.67 5.68 6.39
CA MET A 65 12.33 4.77 5.31
C MET A 65 13.28 4.99 4.13
N VAL A 66 13.94 3.91 3.73
CA VAL A 66 14.71 3.82 2.51
C VAL A 66 13.81 3.23 1.42
N ILE A 67 13.72 3.89 0.28
CA ILE A 67 12.86 3.52 -0.84
C ILE A 67 13.71 3.47 -2.11
N THR A 68 13.85 2.30 -2.71
CA THR A 68 14.49 2.12 -4.03
C THR A 68 13.42 1.99 -5.12
N ASP A 69 13.84 1.67 -6.35
CA ASP A 69 12.93 1.34 -7.44
C ASP A 69 12.18 0.02 -7.25
N ARG A 70 12.71 -0.89 -6.42
CA ARG A 70 12.20 -2.26 -6.26
C ARG A 70 11.88 -2.65 -4.82
N GLU A 71 12.53 -2.02 -3.85
CA GLU A 71 12.50 -2.44 -2.46
C GLU A 71 12.27 -1.23 -1.56
N PHE A 72 11.78 -1.48 -0.35
CA PHE A 72 11.76 -0.51 0.72
C PHE A 72 12.14 -1.16 2.05
N LEU A 73 12.70 -0.35 2.96
CA LEU A 73 13.13 -0.79 4.27
C LEU A 73 12.94 0.33 5.30
N LEU A 74 12.34 0.01 6.44
CA LEU A 74 12.40 0.86 7.62
C LEU A 74 13.72 0.66 8.35
N VAL A 75 14.34 1.77 8.73
CA VAL A 75 15.57 1.83 9.50
C VAL A 75 15.36 2.68 10.75
N GLU A 76 16.11 2.44 11.80
CA GLU A 76 16.15 3.27 13.00
C GLU A 76 17.54 3.88 13.17
N LEU A 77 17.58 5.11 13.69
CA LEU A 77 18.83 5.80 13.98
C LEU A 77 19.44 5.24 15.27
N ASN A 78 20.68 4.78 15.23
CA ASN A 78 21.43 4.37 16.40
C ASN A 78 22.19 5.57 16.97
N HIS A 79 21.65 6.21 18.01
CA HIS A 79 22.27 7.37 18.67
C HIS A 79 23.56 7.03 19.45
N ASN A 80 23.82 5.74 19.70
CA ASN A 80 24.91 5.28 20.58
C ASN A 80 26.21 4.92 19.83
N GLU A 81 26.24 4.97 18.50
CA GLU A 81 27.46 4.71 17.74
C GLU A 81 28.15 6.04 17.39
N VAL A 82 29.40 6.17 17.81
CA VAL A 82 30.29 7.27 17.44
C VAL A 82 30.55 7.14 15.93
N ALA A 83 29.66 7.73 15.13
CA ALA A 83 29.61 7.59 13.68
C ALA A 83 30.86 8.18 13.05
N THR A 84 31.84 7.32 12.75
CA THR A 84 32.98 7.63 11.88
C THR A 84 32.52 7.73 10.41
N ASP A 85 31.33 7.23 10.10
CA ASP A 85 30.69 7.32 8.79
C ASP A 85 29.17 7.54 8.95
N GLN A 86 28.59 8.52 8.26
CA GLN A 86 27.17 8.91 8.40
C GLN A 86 26.21 7.80 7.96
N ALA A 87 26.66 6.87 7.11
CA ALA A 87 25.90 5.69 6.70
C ALA A 87 25.80 4.63 7.81
N ALA A 88 26.75 4.59 8.76
CA ALA A 88 26.80 3.57 9.80
C ALA A 88 25.77 3.78 10.93
N ALA A 89 25.13 4.94 11.00
CA ALA A 89 24.17 5.25 12.06
C ALA A 89 22.79 4.60 11.86
N TRP A 90 22.48 4.09 10.66
CA TRP A 90 21.16 3.54 10.35
C TRP A 90 21.17 2.01 10.40
N ARG A 91 20.28 1.43 11.22
CA ARG A 91 20.12 -0.03 11.33
C ARG A 91 18.73 -0.45 10.84
N PRO A 92 18.56 -1.60 10.18
CA PRO A 92 17.24 -2.14 9.86
C PRO A 92 16.34 -2.23 11.09
N LEU A 93 15.10 -1.77 10.96
CA LEU A 93 14.13 -1.77 12.05
C LEU A 93 13.65 -3.20 12.31
N ASP A 94 14.01 -3.78 13.46
CA ASP A 94 13.44 -5.05 13.90
C ASP A 94 12.10 -4.81 14.62
N ALA A 95 11.02 -5.34 14.07
CA ALA A 95 9.67 -5.16 14.57
C ALA A 95 8.98 -6.46 14.99
N GLY A 96 9.74 -7.56 15.11
CA GLY A 96 9.23 -8.87 15.48
C GLY A 96 8.22 -9.41 14.47
N ARG A 97 6.94 -9.03 14.60
CA ARG A 97 5.83 -9.52 13.76
C ARG A 97 5.44 -8.58 12.62
N VAL A 98 5.90 -7.32 12.64
CA VAL A 98 5.61 -6.38 11.54
C VAL A 98 6.71 -6.48 10.51
N THR A 99 6.33 -6.69 9.26
CA THR A 99 7.26 -6.70 8.13
C THR A 99 7.72 -5.28 7.83
N THR A 100 8.98 -4.97 8.13
CA THR A 100 9.60 -3.65 7.96
C THR A 100 10.37 -3.49 6.64
N ARG A 101 10.48 -4.57 5.87
CA ARG A 101 11.09 -4.63 4.54
C ARG A 101 10.11 -5.26 3.56
N GLY A 102 10.03 -4.76 2.34
CA GLY A 102 9.28 -5.42 1.29
C GLY A 102 9.71 -4.99 -0.10
N ASP A 103 9.16 -5.68 -1.08
CA ASP A 103 9.36 -5.41 -2.49
C ASP A 103 8.15 -4.67 -3.05
N PHE A 104 8.39 -3.73 -3.96
CA PHE A 104 7.37 -3.19 -4.82
C PHE A 104 6.98 -4.24 -5.87
N PRO A 105 5.69 -4.47 -6.12
CA PRO A 105 5.22 -5.30 -7.22
C PRO A 105 5.89 -4.94 -8.55
N GLU A 106 6.32 -5.95 -9.33
CA GLU A 106 7.09 -5.75 -10.57
C GLU A 106 6.36 -4.92 -11.64
N ASN A 107 5.03 -4.91 -11.58
CA ASN A 107 4.19 -4.13 -12.48
C ASN A 107 4.05 -2.66 -12.07
N LEU A 108 4.56 -2.24 -10.91
CA LEU A 108 4.49 -0.85 -10.44
C LEU A 108 5.74 -0.06 -10.82
N ARG A 109 5.52 1.13 -11.35
CA ARG A 109 6.51 2.20 -11.43
C ARG A 109 6.36 3.11 -10.23
N ILE A 110 7.49 3.42 -9.63
CA ILE A 110 7.57 4.22 -8.41
C ILE A 110 8.31 5.52 -8.72
N SER A 111 7.83 6.63 -8.16
CA SER A 111 8.59 7.87 -8.13
C SER A 111 8.35 8.60 -6.81
N LEU A 112 9.39 9.23 -6.29
CA LEU A 112 9.36 10.00 -5.06
C LEU A 112 9.62 11.48 -5.36
N VAL A 113 8.93 12.37 -4.64
CA VAL A 113 9.10 13.82 -4.68
C VAL A 113 8.99 14.37 -3.25
N PRO A 114 9.82 15.35 -2.83
CA PRO A 114 10.86 16.03 -3.60
C PRO A 114 12.21 15.28 -3.64
N GLN A 115 12.37 14.25 -2.81
CA GLN A 115 13.57 13.42 -2.79
C GLN A 115 13.56 12.42 -3.94
N ARG A 116 14.74 11.96 -4.36
CA ARG A 116 14.87 10.87 -5.35
C ARG A 116 14.87 9.52 -4.63
N LEU A 117 14.56 8.46 -5.37
CA LEU A 117 14.71 7.09 -4.89
C LEU A 117 16.18 6.81 -4.53
N ALA A 118 16.38 5.99 -3.51
CA ALA A 118 17.68 5.46 -3.14
C ALA A 118 18.26 4.59 -4.26
N GLU A 119 19.59 4.61 -4.41
CA GLU A 119 20.30 3.67 -5.28
C GLU A 119 20.32 2.25 -4.69
N SER A 120 20.28 2.15 -3.36
CA SER A 120 20.33 0.88 -2.61
C SER A 120 19.74 1.05 -1.22
N LEU A 121 19.29 -0.04 -0.60
CA LEU A 121 18.81 -0.07 0.80
C LEU A 121 19.86 0.35 1.84
N ALA A 122 21.15 0.38 1.48
CA ALA A 122 22.22 0.91 2.31
C ALA A 122 22.35 2.44 2.28
N SER A 123 21.59 3.12 1.39
CA SER A 123 21.60 4.58 1.30
C SER A 123 20.89 5.20 2.51
N PRO A 124 21.16 6.48 2.84
CA PRO A 124 20.39 7.21 3.83
C PRO A 124 18.88 7.19 3.52
N PRO A 125 18.01 7.17 4.55
CA PRO A 125 16.56 7.17 4.34
C PRO A 125 16.05 8.48 3.71
N GLN A 126 15.12 8.35 2.77
CA GLN A 126 14.51 9.49 2.08
C GLN A 126 13.35 10.10 2.88
N VAL A 127 12.67 9.29 3.70
CA VAL A 127 11.55 9.73 4.52
C VAL A 127 11.92 9.51 5.97
N LEU A 128 11.74 10.54 6.80
CA LEU A 128 11.99 10.49 8.23
C LEU A 128 10.67 10.59 9.01
N PHE A 129 10.63 9.90 10.14
CA PHE A 129 9.60 9.94 11.16
C PHE A 129 10.27 10.34 12.47
N LEU A 130 9.86 11.48 13.00
CA LEU A 130 10.47 12.08 14.18
C LEU A 130 9.69 11.70 15.45
N PRO A 131 10.36 11.64 16.61
CA PRO A 131 9.71 11.31 17.89
C PRO A 131 8.62 12.27 18.36
N ASP A 132 8.59 13.49 17.84
CA ASP A 132 7.58 14.51 18.12
C ASP A 132 6.29 14.33 17.31
N GLY A 133 6.26 13.36 16.40
CA GLY A 133 5.13 13.08 15.51
C GLY A 133 5.22 13.78 14.15
N GLU A 134 6.28 14.56 13.90
CA GLU A 134 6.57 15.08 12.58
C GLU A 134 7.03 13.96 11.62
N THR A 135 6.79 14.16 10.34
CA THR A 135 7.29 13.28 9.29
C THR A 135 7.76 14.11 8.11
N SER A 136 8.66 13.59 7.28
CA SER A 136 9.04 14.27 6.04
C SER A 136 7.83 14.50 5.15
N ALA A 137 7.76 15.65 4.50
CA ALA A 137 6.78 15.89 3.44
C ALA A 137 7.24 15.19 2.15
N PHE A 138 6.39 14.34 1.59
CA PHE A 138 6.70 13.61 0.37
C PHE A 138 5.43 13.23 -0.40
N THR A 139 5.61 12.92 -1.68
CA THR A 139 4.62 12.26 -2.52
C THR A 139 5.29 11.07 -3.19
N LEU A 140 4.79 9.88 -2.89
CA LEU A 140 5.19 8.64 -3.54
C LEU A 140 4.11 8.26 -4.55
N SER A 141 4.42 8.33 -5.84
CA SER A 141 3.51 7.90 -6.89
C SER A 141 3.74 6.44 -7.23
N LEU A 142 2.64 5.70 -7.31
CA LEU A 142 2.52 4.28 -7.64
C LEU A 142 1.69 4.15 -8.92
N SER A 143 2.32 3.79 -10.03
CA SER A 143 1.62 3.67 -11.32
C SER A 143 1.79 2.25 -11.88
N ALA A 144 0.71 1.55 -12.22
CA ALA A 144 0.82 0.25 -12.86
C ALA A 144 1.20 0.38 -14.35
N ASN A 145 2.08 -0.50 -14.82
CA ASN A 145 2.44 -0.61 -16.23
C ASN A 145 1.21 -1.05 -17.05
N GLY A 146 0.67 -0.14 -17.88
CA GLY A 146 -0.42 -0.43 -18.81
C GLY A 146 -1.82 -0.06 -18.31
N GLU A 147 -1.96 0.38 -17.05
CA GLU A 147 -3.20 0.95 -16.52
C GLU A 147 -3.09 2.48 -16.44
N GLN A 148 -4.20 3.18 -16.69
CA GLN A 148 -4.27 4.64 -16.49
C GLN A 148 -4.33 5.02 -15.00
N GLN A 149 -4.59 4.06 -14.12
CA GLN A 149 -4.80 4.32 -12.71
C GLN A 149 -3.46 4.45 -11.96
N SER A 150 -3.23 5.61 -11.37
CA SER A 150 -2.06 5.89 -10.53
C SER A 150 -2.51 6.30 -9.15
N PHE A 151 -1.77 5.92 -8.11
CA PHE A 151 -2.06 6.32 -6.74
C PHE A 151 -0.88 7.07 -6.15
N ASP A 152 -1.18 8.09 -5.35
CA ASP A 152 -0.17 8.84 -4.60
C ASP A 152 -0.33 8.56 -3.11
N VAL A 153 0.77 8.19 -2.46
CA VAL A 153 0.89 8.19 -1.00
C VAL A 153 1.54 9.51 -0.58
N VAL A 154 0.79 10.37 0.10
CA VAL A 154 1.17 11.76 0.37
C VAL A 154 1.29 12.01 1.86
N SER A 155 2.45 12.56 2.26
CA SER A 155 2.67 13.17 3.57
C SER A 155 2.84 14.67 3.41
N LYS A 156 2.14 15.45 4.24
CA LYS A 156 2.24 16.92 4.29
C LYS A 156 3.17 17.43 5.39
N GLY A 157 3.99 16.56 5.98
CA GLY A 157 4.87 16.91 7.10
C GLY A 157 4.40 16.37 8.46
N ALA A 158 3.20 15.81 8.50
CA ALA A 158 2.59 15.25 9.70
C ALA A 158 1.61 14.12 9.32
N MET A 159 1.19 13.35 10.32
CA MET A 159 0.08 12.41 10.18
C MET A 159 -1.26 13.14 10.01
N PRO A 160 -2.28 12.52 9.38
CA PRO A 160 -2.23 11.21 8.71
C PRO A 160 -1.60 11.29 7.33
N ILE A 161 -1.07 10.17 6.87
CA ILE A 161 -0.64 9.99 5.48
C ILE A 161 -1.88 9.73 4.64
N ALA A 162 -1.99 10.37 3.47
CA ALA A 162 -3.13 10.22 2.58
C ALA A 162 -2.80 9.27 1.43
N LEU A 163 -3.77 8.47 1.01
CA LEU A 163 -3.74 7.72 -0.25
C LEU A 163 -4.72 8.40 -1.22
N VAL A 164 -4.22 8.88 -2.35
CA VAL A 164 -4.99 9.65 -3.34
C VAL A 164 -4.98 8.92 -4.66
N ASN A 165 -6.14 8.67 -5.25
CA ASN A 165 -6.24 8.16 -6.62
C ASN A 165 -6.07 9.32 -7.61
N LYS A 166 -5.20 9.15 -8.61
CA LYS A 166 -5.09 10.03 -9.77
C LYS A 166 -5.89 9.40 -10.91
N GLU A 167 -7.02 10.03 -11.21
CA GLU A 167 -7.86 9.75 -12.38
C GLU A 167 -7.25 10.31 -13.67
#